data_AF-A0A516SAI8-F1
#
_entry.id   AF-A0A516SAI8-F1
#
_cell.length_a   1.000
_cell.length_b   1.000
_cell.length_c   1.000
_cell.angle_alpha   90.00
_cell.angle_beta   90.00
_cell.angle_gamma   90.00
#
_symmetry.space_group_name_H-M   'P 1'
#
loop_
_entity.id
_entity.type
_entity.pdbx_description
1 polymer ?
#
loop_
_entity_poly.entity_id
_entity_poly.type
_entity_poly.pdbx_seq_one_letter_code
_entity_poly.pdbx_strand_id
1 'polypeptide(L)'
;MSSLELTKKEKQAAEAYFAEPVNLDSSVRFTAGRLATWKCDVFLHTMRVCTFRKINGTVLIPNSSDEIFKLVLAELAPEITTLSQMSDLIERTSPAFRKVILCLKPYMEDIDGIWHTPEMEDCKYSAFLDNSTSGKLEKITLCNNAPPVIEEVGCGLKFLFS
;
A
#
# COMPACT_ATOMS: atom_id res chain seq x y z
N MET A 1 29.84 -2.88 4.00
CA MET A 1 28.89 -3.68 4.79
C MET A 1 28.37 -4.80 3.90
N SER A 2 28.41 -6.04 4.37
CA SER A 2 27.98 -7.20 3.58
C SER A 2 26.44 -7.30 3.51
N SER A 3 25.92 -7.99 2.49
CA SER A 3 24.46 -8.24 2.38
C SER A 3 23.88 -8.98 3.59
N LEU A 4 24.70 -9.82 4.24
CA LEU A 4 24.34 -10.56 5.46
C LEU A 4 24.15 -9.63 6.65
N GLU A 5 25.05 -8.65 6.83
CA GLU A 5 24.93 -7.64 7.90
C GLU A 5 23.68 -6.78 7.74
N LEU A 6 23.37 -6.40 6.51
CA LEU A 6 22.17 -5.62 6.20
C LEU A 6 20.89 -6.41 6.47
N THR A 7 20.85 -7.70 6.15
CA THR A 7 19.70 -8.55 6.47
C THR A 7 19.55 -8.83 7.95
N LYS A 8 20.66 -8.88 8.70
CA LYS A 8 20.61 -8.89 10.15
C LYS A 8 19.97 -7.60 10.71
N LYS A 9 20.31 -6.43 10.17
CA LYS A 9 19.69 -5.15 10.56
C LYS A 9 18.18 -5.11 10.26
N GLU A 10 17.76 -5.59 9.09
CA GLU A 10 16.34 -5.71 8.74
C GLU A 10 15.61 -6.62 9.74
N LYS A 11 16.17 -7.79 10.04
CA LYS A 11 15.59 -8.72 11.02
C LYS A 11 15.47 -8.09 12.40
N GLN A 12 16.53 -7.46 12.89
CA GLN A 12 16.54 -6.79 14.20
C GLN A 12 15.47 -5.70 14.31
N ALA A 13 15.26 -4.92 13.25
CA ALA A 13 14.21 -3.91 13.22
C ALA A 13 12.81 -4.53 13.30
N ALA A 14 12.58 -5.63 12.56
CA ALA A 14 11.31 -6.36 12.59
C ALA A 14 11.04 -7.02 13.96
N GLU A 15 12.05 -7.63 14.58
CA GLU A 15 11.94 -8.22 15.93
C GLU A 15 11.65 -7.14 16.98
N ALA A 16 12.30 -5.98 16.88
CA ALA A 16 12.05 -4.85 17.77
C ALA A 16 10.61 -4.31 17.64
N TYR A 17 10.06 -4.29 16.42
CA TYR A 17 8.68 -3.88 16.19
C TYR A 17 7.66 -4.83 16.80
N PHE A 18 7.88 -6.14 16.65
CA PHE A 18 6.97 -7.15 17.21
C PHE A 18 7.21 -7.43 18.70
N ALA A 19 8.37 -7.05 19.24
CA ALA A 19 8.89 -7.54 20.53
C ALA A 19 9.02 -9.07 20.59
N GLU A 20 9.18 -9.73 19.44
CA GLU A 20 9.20 -11.18 19.29
C GLU A 20 10.16 -11.62 18.18
N PRO A 21 10.66 -12.87 18.20
CA PRO A 21 11.40 -13.45 17.09
C PRO A 21 10.58 -13.50 15.81
N VAL A 22 11.25 -13.26 14.67
CA VAL A 22 10.63 -13.32 13.34
C VAL A 22 11.44 -14.14 12.35
N ASN A 23 10.73 -14.67 11.36
CA ASN A 23 11.28 -15.29 10.18
C ASN A 23 10.99 -14.49 8.92
N LEU A 24 11.91 -14.56 7.96
CA LEU A 24 11.71 -13.95 6.65
C LEU A 24 10.66 -14.76 5.88
N ASP A 25 9.54 -14.12 5.55
CA ASP A 25 8.44 -14.72 4.79
C ASP A 25 8.69 -14.57 3.28
N SER A 26 9.00 -13.34 2.85
CA SER A 26 9.31 -13.03 1.45
C SER A 26 10.16 -11.77 1.33
N SER A 27 10.75 -11.54 0.16
CA SER A 27 11.38 -10.27 -0.16
C SER A 27 11.33 -9.94 -1.63
N VAL A 28 11.20 -8.66 -1.94
CA VAL A 28 11.18 -8.10 -3.28
C VAL A 28 12.28 -7.05 -3.39
N ARG A 29 12.98 -7.03 -4.52
CA ARG A 29 14.02 -6.05 -4.81
C ARG A 29 13.48 -4.98 -5.75
N PHE A 30 13.86 -3.76 -5.45
CA PHE A 30 13.57 -2.55 -6.19
C PHE A 30 14.90 -1.85 -6.46
N THR A 31 14.90 -0.90 -7.39
CA THR A 31 16.03 -0.02 -7.67
C THR A 31 16.33 0.87 -6.46
N ALA A 32 15.29 1.38 -5.80
CA ALA A 32 15.42 2.19 -4.58
C ALA A 32 15.88 1.39 -3.35
N GLY A 33 15.73 0.06 -3.35
CA GLY A 33 16.07 -0.76 -2.20
C GLY A 33 15.47 -2.16 -2.18
N ARG A 34 15.20 -2.67 -0.98
CA ARG A 34 14.63 -3.99 -0.78
C ARG A 34 13.47 -3.92 0.20
N LEU A 35 12.33 -4.48 -0.19
CA LEU A 35 11.23 -4.74 0.71
C LEU A 35 11.35 -6.18 1.21
N ALA A 36 11.29 -6.39 2.53
CA ALA A 36 11.27 -7.71 3.14
C ALA A 36 10.05 -7.82 4.05
N THR A 37 9.30 -8.90 3.91
CA THR A 37 8.17 -9.24 4.78
C THR A 37 8.60 -10.27 5.78
N TRP A 38 8.32 -10.02 7.05
CA TRP A 38 8.66 -10.86 8.18
C TRP A 38 7.40 -11.35 8.86
N LYS A 39 7.42 -12.60 9.29
CA LYS A 39 6.32 -13.26 10.00
C LYS A 39 6.78 -13.59 11.41
N CYS A 40 5.92 -13.32 12.38
CA CYS A 40 6.16 -13.73 13.76
C CYS A 40 5.94 -15.24 13.89
N ASP A 41 6.81 -15.94 14.62
CA ASP A 41 6.73 -17.41 14.75
C ASP A 41 6.04 -17.89 16.02
N VAL A 42 5.83 -17.01 17.01
CA VAL A 42 5.51 -17.42 18.37
C VAL A 42 4.05 -17.13 18.71
N PHE A 43 3.69 -15.87 19.01
CA PHE A 43 2.34 -15.56 19.48
C PHE A 43 1.45 -14.95 18.40
N LEU A 44 2.02 -14.14 17.51
CA LEU A 44 1.31 -13.41 16.47
C LEU A 44 1.51 -14.06 15.08
N HIS A 45 1.37 -15.37 14.99
CA HIS A 45 1.66 -16.18 13.80
C HIS A 45 0.91 -15.78 12.51
N THR A 46 -0.17 -15.01 12.61
CA THR A 46 -0.90 -14.46 11.45
C THR A 46 -0.41 -13.07 11.04
N MET A 47 0.31 -12.37 11.93
CA MET A 47 0.80 -11.02 11.70
C MET A 47 2.10 -11.02 10.90
N ARG A 48 2.20 -10.00 10.05
CA ARG A 48 3.35 -9.73 9.20
C ARG A 48 3.75 -8.27 9.33
N VAL A 49 5.05 -8.00 9.34
CA VAL A 49 5.61 -6.65 9.25
C VAL A 49 6.51 -6.57 8.02
N CYS A 50 6.57 -5.40 7.41
CA CYS A 50 7.52 -5.11 6.36
C CYS A 50 8.67 -4.26 6.88
N THR A 51 9.85 -4.51 6.32
CA THR A 51 10.98 -3.59 6.40
C THR A 51 11.35 -3.15 4.99
N PHE A 52 11.63 -1.87 4.81
CA PHE A 52 12.21 -1.35 3.58
C PHE A 52 13.65 -0.92 3.83
N ARG A 53 14.59 -1.57 3.17
CA ARG A 53 16.01 -1.23 3.20
C ARG A 53 16.38 -0.43 1.96
N LYS A 54 16.69 0.84 2.14
CA LYS A 54 17.20 1.72 1.08
C LYS A 54 18.57 1.26 0.60
N ILE A 55 18.95 1.65 -0.62
CA ILE A 55 20.27 1.33 -1.21
C ILE A 55 21.45 1.84 -0.36
N ASN A 56 21.27 2.94 0.37
CA ASN A 56 22.26 3.50 1.29
C ASN A 56 22.38 2.72 2.62
N GLY A 57 21.57 1.67 2.82
CA GLY A 57 21.58 0.82 4.00
C GLY A 57 20.65 1.25 5.14
N THR A 58 19.90 2.36 5.00
CA THR A 58 18.86 2.76 5.96
C THR A 58 17.71 1.75 5.93
N VAL A 59 17.26 1.32 7.11
CA VAL A 59 16.11 0.41 7.27
C VAL A 59 14.94 1.17 7.87
N LEU A 60 13.77 1.07 7.22
CA LEU A 60 12.51 1.67 7.64
C LEU A 60 11.46 0.57 7.89
N ILE A 61 10.50 0.86 8.76
CA ILE A 61 9.34 -0.01 9.03
C ILE A 61 8.08 0.74 8.58
N PRO A 62 7.58 0.55 7.35
CA PRO A 62 6.39 1.23 6.86
C PRO A 62 5.18 1.04 7.77
N ASN A 63 5.09 -0.11 8.46
CA ASN A 63 4.00 -0.43 9.37
C ASN A 63 4.02 0.36 10.69
N SER A 64 5.06 1.16 10.97
CA SER A 64 5.17 1.88 12.25
C SER A 64 4.49 3.24 12.28
N SER A 65 4.32 3.91 11.14
CA SER A 65 3.54 5.17 11.06
C SER A 65 3.14 5.49 9.62
N ASP A 66 2.11 6.33 9.47
CA ASP A 66 1.62 6.78 8.17
C ASP A 66 2.68 7.61 7.41
N GLU A 67 3.52 8.36 8.12
CA GLU A 67 4.61 9.14 7.54
C GLU A 67 5.66 8.23 6.91
N ILE A 68 6.07 7.17 7.62
CA ILE A 68 7.07 6.22 7.10
C ILE A 68 6.47 5.41 5.95
N PHE A 69 5.20 5.02 6.05
CA PHE A 69 4.47 4.40 4.95
C PHE A 69 4.49 5.27 3.69
N LYS A 70 4.10 6.55 3.78
CA LYS A 70 4.09 7.50 2.65
C LYS A 70 5.48 7.67 2.05
N LEU A 71 6.52 7.75 2.88
CA LEU A 71 7.91 7.84 2.43
C LEU A 71 8.31 6.61 1.61
N VAL A 72 8.00 5.41 2.10
CA VAL A 72 8.33 4.17 1.39
C VAL A 72 7.51 4.03 0.10
N LEU A 73 6.23 4.41 0.13
CA LEU A 73 5.37 4.37 -1.04
C LEU A 73 5.89 5.31 -2.14
N ALA A 74 6.29 6.53 -1.80
CA ALA A 74 6.84 7.50 -2.76
C ALA A 74 8.14 7.01 -3.41
N GLU A 75 8.98 6.29 -2.67
CA GLU A 75 10.24 5.72 -3.19
C GLU A 75 9.99 4.56 -4.16
N LEU A 76 8.94 3.78 -3.93
CA LEU A 76 8.65 2.57 -4.69
C LEU A 76 7.68 2.80 -5.86
N ALA A 77 6.78 3.77 -5.75
CA ALA A 77 5.74 4.06 -6.74
C ALA A 77 6.26 4.23 -8.18
N PRO A 78 7.43 4.86 -8.46
CA PRO A 78 7.95 4.96 -9.82
C PRO A 78 8.29 3.61 -10.48
N GLU A 79 8.50 2.56 -9.68
CA GLU A 79 8.81 1.21 -10.16
C GLU A 79 7.57 0.32 -10.27
N ILE A 80 6.41 0.82 -9.85
CA ILE A 80 5.14 0.09 -9.87
C ILE A 80 4.43 0.38 -11.18
N THR A 81 4.27 -0.65 -12.00
CA THR A 81 3.73 -0.54 -13.36
C THR A 81 2.27 -0.94 -13.48
N THR A 82 1.71 -1.61 -12.47
CA THR A 82 0.32 -2.08 -12.47
C THR A 82 -0.39 -1.77 -11.16
N LEU A 83 -1.72 -1.72 -11.21
CA LEU A 83 -2.53 -1.49 -10.02
C LEU A 83 -2.43 -2.68 -9.04
N SER A 84 -2.34 -3.89 -9.58
CA SER A 84 -2.11 -5.11 -8.80
C SER A 84 -0.83 -5.03 -7.96
N GLN A 85 0.27 -4.57 -8.56
CA GLN A 85 1.55 -4.37 -7.85
C GLN A 85 1.43 -3.29 -6.76
N MET A 86 0.70 -2.20 -7.03
CA MET A 86 0.47 -1.13 -6.05
C MET A 86 -0.34 -1.64 -4.85
N SER A 87 -1.41 -2.39 -5.12
CA SER A 87 -2.25 -2.99 -4.10
C SER A 87 -1.49 -3.97 -3.22
N ASP A 88 -0.71 -4.87 -3.83
CA ASP A 88 0.14 -5.80 -3.09
C ASP A 88 1.13 -5.06 -2.19
N LEU A 89 1.71 -3.96 -2.69
CA LEU A 89 2.63 -3.14 -1.92
C LEU A 89 1.93 -2.47 -0.73
N ILE A 90 0.80 -1.81 -0.94
CA ILE A 90 0.05 -1.11 0.12
C ILE A 90 -0.45 -2.10 1.16
N GLU A 91 -0.98 -3.25 0.74
CA GLU A 91 -1.46 -4.30 1.65
C GLU A 91 -0.35 -4.79 2.60
N ARG A 92 0.86 -4.92 2.08
CA ARG A 92 2.05 -5.36 2.84
C ARG A 92 2.57 -4.28 3.77
N THR A 93 2.58 -3.04 3.31
CA THR A 93 3.25 -1.91 3.98
C THR A 93 2.35 -1.13 4.94
N SER A 94 1.02 -1.22 4.83
CA SER A 94 0.09 -0.54 5.74
C SER A 94 -0.93 -1.50 6.38
N PRO A 95 -0.96 -1.59 7.72
CA PRO A 95 -2.06 -2.26 8.44
C PRO A 95 -3.40 -1.54 8.28
N ALA A 96 -3.39 -0.20 8.20
CA ALA A 96 -4.58 0.64 8.15
C ALA A 96 -5.31 0.55 6.79
N PHE A 97 -4.55 0.56 5.69
CA PHE A 97 -5.12 0.51 4.33
C PHE A 97 -5.31 -0.92 3.81
N ARG A 98 -4.76 -1.94 4.49
CA ARG A 98 -4.90 -3.36 4.11
C ARG A 98 -6.36 -3.76 3.88
N LYS A 99 -7.27 -3.42 4.80
CA LYS A 99 -8.69 -3.78 4.66
C LYS A 99 -9.35 -3.12 3.46
N VAL A 100 -9.01 -1.86 3.20
CA VAL A 100 -9.54 -1.10 2.07
C VAL A 100 -9.04 -1.69 0.75
N ILE A 101 -7.74 -1.96 0.63
CA ILE A 101 -7.15 -2.56 -0.57
C ILE A 101 -7.68 -3.98 -0.83
N LEU A 102 -7.84 -4.80 0.20
CA LEU A 102 -8.42 -6.15 0.04
C LEU A 102 -9.85 -6.11 -0.47
N CYS A 103 -10.66 -5.13 -0.05
CA CYS A 103 -12.01 -4.93 -0.57
C CYS A 103 -12.01 -4.45 -2.03
N LEU A 104 -11.03 -3.64 -2.42
CA LEU A 104 -10.95 -3.08 -3.77
C LEU A 104 -10.34 -4.06 -4.78
N LYS A 105 -9.42 -4.93 -4.35
CA LYS A 105 -8.68 -5.88 -5.19
C LYS A 105 -9.53 -6.64 -6.24
N PRO A 106 -10.68 -7.24 -5.89
CA PRO A 106 -11.52 -7.96 -6.84
C PRO A 106 -12.07 -7.09 -7.97
N TYR A 107 -12.19 -5.78 -7.74
CA TYR A 107 -12.71 -4.80 -8.71
C TYR A 107 -11.58 -4.11 -9.48
N MET A 108 -10.32 -4.30 -9.07
CA MET A 108 -9.16 -3.66 -9.69
C MET A 108 -8.71 -4.37 -10.98
N GLU A 109 -9.04 -5.66 -11.15
CA GLU A 109 -8.79 -6.41 -12.40
C GLU A 109 -9.52 -5.77 -13.60
N ASP A 110 -10.68 -5.17 -13.37
CA ASP A 110 -11.47 -4.46 -14.39
C ASP A 110 -10.95 -3.03 -14.67
N ILE A 111 -10.12 -2.48 -13.78
CA ILE A 111 -9.65 -1.08 -13.80
C ILE A 111 -8.18 -0.96 -14.27
N ASP A 112 -7.44 -2.07 -14.34
CA ASP A 112 -6.00 -2.09 -14.71
C ASP A 112 -5.73 -1.47 -16.10
N GLY A 113 -6.73 -1.41 -16.99
CA GLY A 113 -6.64 -0.73 -18.28
C GLY A 113 -6.70 0.81 -18.23
N ILE A 114 -7.04 1.40 -17.08
CA ILE A 114 -7.27 2.85 -16.88
C ILE A 114 -6.35 3.40 -15.77
N TRP A 115 -5.51 2.56 -15.16
CA TRP A 115 -4.65 2.99 -14.07
C TRP A 115 -3.57 3.98 -14.54
N HIS A 116 -3.64 5.20 -14.01
CA HIS A 116 -2.59 6.20 -14.10
C HIS A 116 -1.88 6.29 -12.74
N THR A 117 -0.55 6.41 -12.76
CA THR A 117 0.26 6.62 -11.55
C THR A 117 -0.31 7.79 -10.73
N PRO A 118 -0.51 7.64 -9.41
CA PRO A 118 -1.05 8.72 -8.59
C PRO A 118 -0.07 9.90 -8.52
N GLU A 119 -0.47 11.03 -9.10
CA GLU A 119 0.25 12.30 -9.02
C GLU A 119 -0.43 13.22 -8.00
N MET A 120 0.35 13.79 -7.08
CA MET A 120 -0.13 14.91 -6.26
C MET A 120 -0.01 16.19 -7.08
N GLU A 121 -1.12 16.67 -7.63
CA GLU A 121 -1.22 18.04 -8.14
C GLU A 121 -2.06 18.90 -7.19
N ASP A 122 -1.51 20.05 -6.79
CA ASP A 122 -2.20 21.17 -6.15
C ASP A 122 -3.06 20.87 -4.90
N CYS A 123 -2.59 19.99 -4.00
CA CYS A 123 -3.28 19.66 -2.74
C CYS A 123 -4.69 19.08 -2.91
N LYS A 124 -4.97 18.45 -4.06
CA LYS A 124 -6.26 17.84 -4.38
C LYS A 124 -6.10 16.34 -4.57
N TYR A 125 -6.90 15.57 -3.86
CA TYR A 125 -7.09 14.14 -4.10
C TYR A 125 -8.42 13.95 -4.81
N SER A 126 -8.40 13.33 -6.00
CA SER A 126 -9.62 12.95 -6.72
C SER A 126 -9.67 11.43 -6.88
N ALA A 127 -10.78 10.81 -6.50
CA ALA A 127 -11.04 9.39 -6.71
C ALA A 127 -12.42 9.20 -7.35
N PHE A 128 -12.51 8.29 -8.30
CA PHE A 128 -13.77 7.84 -8.89
C PHE A 128 -14.24 6.59 -8.16
N LEU A 129 -15.52 6.53 -7.86
CA LEU A 129 -16.11 5.43 -7.11
C LEU A 129 -17.54 5.19 -7.55
N ASP A 130 -17.88 3.92 -7.67
CA ASP A 130 -19.21 3.47 -8.07
C ASP A 130 -20.08 3.33 -6.82
N ASN A 131 -21.11 4.18 -6.71
CA ASN A 131 -22.03 4.16 -5.59
C ASN A 131 -23.12 3.11 -5.85
N SER A 132 -23.00 1.96 -5.20
CA SER A 132 -23.94 0.84 -5.34
C SER A 132 -25.37 1.15 -4.84
N THR A 133 -25.54 2.19 -4.01
CA THR A 133 -26.87 2.63 -3.55
C THR A 133 -27.57 3.46 -4.62
N SER A 134 -26.84 4.35 -5.28
CA SER A 134 -27.38 5.25 -6.31
C SER A 134 -27.26 4.69 -7.73
N GLY A 135 -26.42 3.67 -7.93
CA GLY A 135 -26.07 3.11 -9.23
C GLY A 135 -25.32 4.10 -10.12
N LYS A 136 -24.56 5.01 -9.53
CA LYS A 136 -23.91 6.15 -10.21
C LYS A 136 -22.42 6.18 -9.94
N LEU A 137 -21.65 6.61 -10.95
CA LEU A 137 -20.24 6.87 -10.79
C LEU A 137 -20.08 8.28 -10.20
N GLU A 138 -19.48 8.34 -9.02
CA GLU A 138 -19.26 9.55 -8.25
C GLU A 138 -17.75 9.84 -8.21
N LYS A 139 -17.39 11.12 -8.34
CA LYS A 139 -16.04 11.60 -8.13
C LYS A 139 -15.99 12.28 -6.77
N ILE A 140 -15.13 11.78 -5.89
CA ILE A 140 -14.80 12.42 -4.63
C ILE A 140 -13.57 13.29 -4.85
N THR A 141 -13.70 14.57 -4.55
CA THR A 141 -12.58 15.51 -4.51
C THR A 141 -12.35 15.92 -3.06
N LEU A 142 -11.15 15.67 -2.54
CA LEU A 142 -10.69 16.14 -1.24
C LEU A 142 -9.66 17.26 -1.45
N CYS A 143 -9.92 18.42 -0.88
CA CYS A 143 -8.99 19.55 -0.84
C CYS A 143 -8.58 19.81 0.61
N ASN A 144 -7.34 20.23 0.86
CA ASN A 144 -6.94 20.67 2.19
C ASN A 144 -7.81 21.86 2.66
N ASN A 145 -8.37 21.75 3.87
CA ASN A 145 -9.23 22.75 4.52
C ASN A 145 -10.60 23.00 3.87
N ALA A 146 -11.09 22.10 3.00
CA ALA A 146 -12.46 22.14 2.49
C ALA A 146 -13.18 20.82 2.75
N PRO A 147 -14.52 20.84 2.93
CA PRO A 147 -15.30 19.61 3.00
C PRO A 147 -15.18 18.82 1.69
N PRO A 148 -15.27 17.48 1.75
CA PRO A 148 -15.30 16.63 0.57
C PRO A 148 -16.38 17.07 -0.42
N VAL A 149 -16.03 17.13 -1.70
CA VAL A 149 -17.00 17.36 -2.78
C VAL A 149 -17.27 16.02 -3.46
N ILE A 150 -18.54 15.65 -3.54
CA ILE A 150 -19.00 14.46 -4.26
C ILE A 150 -19.83 14.95 -5.44
N GLU A 151 -19.36 14.65 -6.65
CA GLU A 151 -20.05 14.99 -7.89
C GLU A 151 -20.38 13.73 -8.69
N GLU A 152 -21.62 13.62 -9.17
CA GLU A 152 -22.01 12.57 -10.11
C GLU A 152 -21.38 12.86 -11.47
N VAL A 153 -20.56 11.93 -11.95
CA VAL A 153 -19.81 12.07 -13.21
C VAL A 153 -20.26 11.07 -14.27
N GLY A 154 -21.14 10.13 -13.92
CA GLY A 154 -21.69 9.18 -14.88
C GLY A 154 -22.64 8.16 -14.26
N CYS A 155 -23.11 7.24 -15.10
CA CYS A 155 -23.86 6.08 -14.65
C CYS A 155 -22.89 5.02 -14.09
N GLY A 156 -23.23 4.44 -12.95
CA GLY A 156 -22.51 3.32 -12.35
C GLY A 156 -22.89 2.00 -13.01
N LEU A 157 -22.14 0.94 -12.69
CA LEU A 157 -22.36 -0.39 -13.23
C LEU A 157 -23.63 -1.00 -12.63
N LYS A 158 -24.70 -1.08 -13.42
CA LYS A 158 -25.92 -1.82 -13.06
C LYS A 158 -25.69 -3.32 -13.24
N PHE A 159 -25.54 -4.04 -12.14
CA PHE A 159 -25.65 -5.49 -12.16
C PHE A 159 -27.11 -5.92 -12.12
N LEU A 160 -27.57 -6.57 -13.19
CA LEU A 160 -28.83 -7.31 -13.21
C LEU A 160 -28.58 -8.67 -12.55
N PHE A 161 -28.97 -8.85 -11.30
CA PHE A 161 -28.98 -10.16 -10.65
C PHE A 161 -30.42 -10.67 -10.53
N SER A 162 -30.67 -11.83 -11.14
CA SER A 162 -31.83 -12.73 -10.95
C SER A 162 -31.54 -13.77 -9.88
#